data_AF-A0A961HC57-F1
#
_entry.id   AF-A0A961HC57-F1
#
_cell.length_a   1.000
_cell.length_b   1.000
_cell.length_c   1.000
_cell.angle_alpha   90.00
_cell.angle_beta   90.00
_cell.angle_gamma   90.00
#
_symmetry.space_group_name_H-M   'P 1'
#
loop_
_entity.id
_entity.type
_entity.pdbx_description
1 polymer ?
#
loop_
_entity_poly.entity_id
_entity_poly.type
_entity_poly.pdbx_seq_one_letter_code
_entity_poly.pdbx_strand_id
1 'polypeptide(L)'
;MTANDDPLHDRIGLLLTHAVAALDPADRAERIAWCQANDAHGIRMHPGDDGILEFRWGGRRLALVAAADLAAGAPLAADFVADETPDTVPGDWTGQ
;
A
#
# COMPACT_ATOMS: atom_id res chain seq x y z
N MET A 1 19.99 19.75 -9.16
CA MET A 1 18.72 19.05 -9.36
C MET A 1 19.07 17.57 -9.38
N THR A 2 19.12 16.95 -8.20
CA THR A 2 19.41 15.52 -8.07
C THR A 2 18.22 14.77 -8.66
N ALA A 3 18.41 14.20 -9.85
CA ALA A 3 17.55 13.12 -10.30
C ALA A 3 17.69 12.03 -9.24
N ASN A 4 16.64 11.83 -8.43
CA ASN A 4 16.50 10.63 -7.63
C ASN A 4 16.26 9.48 -8.61
N ASP A 5 17.31 9.06 -9.29
CA ASP A 5 17.39 7.86 -10.12
C ASP A 5 17.52 6.66 -9.18
N ASP A 6 16.56 6.55 -8.26
CA ASP A 6 16.56 5.53 -7.22
C ASP A 6 15.72 4.37 -7.77
N PRO A 7 16.34 3.31 -8.31
CA PRO A 7 15.62 2.22 -8.99
C PRO A 7 14.60 1.55 -8.07
N LEU A 8 14.76 1.67 -6.76
CA LEU A 8 13.79 1.25 -5.77
C LEU A 8 12.51 2.11 -5.80
N HIS A 9 12.64 3.42 -5.96
CA HIS A 9 11.50 4.34 -6.02
C HIS A 9 10.64 4.08 -7.26
N ASP A 10 11.25 3.91 -8.44
CA ASP A 10 10.52 3.57 -9.66
C ASP A 10 9.78 2.23 -9.53
N ARG A 11 10.43 1.26 -8.89
CA ARG A 11 9.87 -0.07 -8.69
C ARG A 11 8.71 -0.09 -7.71
N ILE A 12 8.80 0.69 -6.63
CA ILE A 12 7.67 0.95 -5.72
C ILE A 12 6.56 1.67 -6.48
N GLY A 13 6.87 2.67 -7.31
CA GLY A 13 5.90 3.39 -8.14
C GLY A 13 5.12 2.47 -9.08
N LEU A 14 5.82 1.55 -9.76
CA LEU A 14 5.21 0.53 -10.62
C LEU A 14 4.31 -0.42 -9.82
N LEU A 15 4.79 -0.93 -8.68
CA LEU A 15 4.02 -1.79 -7.77
C LEU A 15 2.70 -1.12 -7.36
N LEU A 16 2.78 0.12 -6.89
CA LEU A 16 1.61 0.85 -6.41
C LEU A 16 0.64 1.19 -7.54
N THR A 17 1.16 1.53 -8.72
CA THR A 17 0.35 1.78 -9.92
C THR A 17 -0.45 0.54 -10.30
N HIS A 18 0.21 -0.63 -10.32
CA HIS A 18 -0.46 -1.91 -10.57
C HIS A 18 -1.48 -2.24 -9.48
N ALA A 19 -1.13 -2.06 -8.21
CA ALA A 19 -2.02 -2.32 -7.08
C ALA A 19 -3.30 -1.50 -7.20
N VAL A 20 -3.18 -0.20 -7.45
CA VAL A 20 -4.33 0.70 -7.57
C VAL A 20 -5.14 0.43 -8.84
N ALA A 21 -4.50 0.05 -9.95
CA ALA A 21 -5.18 -0.28 -11.19
C ALA A 21 -5.96 -1.60 -11.11
N ALA A 22 -5.55 -2.52 -10.23
CA ALA A 22 -6.24 -3.78 -9.98
C ALA A 22 -7.45 -3.64 -9.04
N LEU A 23 -7.62 -2.51 -8.36
CA LEU A 23 -8.78 -2.28 -7.49
C LEU A 23 -10.05 -2.07 -8.30
N ASP A 24 -11.16 -2.56 -7.75
CA ASP A 24 -12.48 -2.20 -8.26
C ASP A 24 -12.70 -0.67 -8.15
N PRO A 25 -13.34 -0.03 -9.16
CA PRO A 25 -13.61 1.40 -9.12
C PRO A 25 -14.40 1.87 -7.88
N ALA A 26 -15.29 1.03 -7.34
CA ALA A 26 -16.06 1.34 -6.13
C ALA A 26 -15.17 1.31 -4.88
N ASP A 27 -14.32 0.29 -4.71
CA ASP A 27 -13.36 0.21 -3.60
C ASP A 27 -12.36 1.39 -3.67
N ARG A 28 -11.90 1.74 -4.88
CA ARG A 28 -11.07 2.92 -5.09
C ARG A 28 -11.77 4.21 -4.62
N ALA A 29 -13.06 4.36 -4.90
CA ALA A 29 -13.83 5.53 -4.46
C ALA A 29 -14.01 5.57 -2.94
N GLU A 30 -14.29 4.42 -2.31
CA GLU A 30 -14.37 4.29 -0.85
C GLU A 30 -13.05 4.68 -0.17
N ARG A 31 -11.92 4.18 -0.70
CA ARG A 31 -10.59 4.51 -0.16
C ARG A 31 -10.30 6.01 -0.27
N ILE A 32 -10.67 6.65 -1.38
CA ILE A 32 -10.53 8.11 -1.54
C ILE A 32 -11.40 8.86 -0.53
N ALA A 33 -12.66 8.45 -0.35
CA ALA A 33 -13.56 9.06 0.61
C ALA A 33 -13.03 8.93 2.05
N TRP A 34 -12.50 7.76 2.41
CA TRP A 34 -11.86 7.55 3.71
C TRP A 34 -10.64 8.46 3.89
N CYS A 35 -9.77 8.58 2.88
CA CYS A 35 -8.61 9.48 2.95
C CYS A 35 -9.03 10.93 3.17
N GLN A 36 -10.08 11.39 2.50
CA GLN A 36 -10.61 12.75 2.66
C GLN A 36 -11.19 12.98 4.06
N ALA A 37 -11.90 12.00 4.61
CA ALA A 37 -12.53 12.11 5.92
C ALA A 37 -11.51 12.10 7.08
N ASN A 38 -10.36 11.46 6.90
CA ASN A 38 -9.36 11.23 7.94
C ASN A 38 -8.07 12.06 7.75
N ASP A 39 -8.04 13.00 6.81
CA ASP A 39 -6.83 13.76 6.40
C ASP A 39 -5.62 12.86 6.04
N ALA A 40 -5.91 11.61 5.69
CA ALA A 40 -4.92 10.55 5.52
C ALA A 40 -4.58 10.39 4.04
N HIS A 41 -3.95 11.42 3.47
CA HIS A 41 -3.64 11.46 2.05
C HIS A 41 -2.44 10.56 1.69
N GLY A 42 -2.62 9.78 0.61
CA GLY A 42 -1.57 8.98 -0.02
C GLY A 42 -1.45 7.55 0.51
N ILE A 43 -0.54 6.79 -0.10
CA ILE A 43 -0.22 5.43 0.28
C ILE A 43 0.89 5.47 1.34
N ARG A 44 0.73 4.70 2.41
CA ARG A 44 1.73 4.59 3.48
C ARG A 44 2.40 3.23 3.41
N MET A 45 3.72 3.23 3.49
CA MET A 45 4.55 2.03 3.59
C MET A 45 4.89 1.80 5.06
N HIS A 46 4.61 0.60 5.55
CA HIS A 46 4.91 0.16 6.90
C HIS A 46 5.85 -1.05 6.83
N PRO A 47 6.98 -1.03 7.56
CA PRO A 47 7.77 -2.25 7.74
C PRO A 47 6.97 -3.22 8.63
N GLY A 48 6.73 -4.43 8.13
CA GLY A 48 6.18 -5.55 8.88
C GLY A 48 7.25 -6.53 9.32
N ASP A 49 6.82 -7.63 9.93
CA ASP A 49 7.70 -8.72 10.36
C ASP A 49 8.37 -9.45 9.18
N ASP A 50 9.50 -10.10 9.46
CA ASP A 50 10.24 -10.95 8.52
C ASP A 50 10.63 -10.27 7.20
N GLY A 51 10.79 -8.95 7.21
CA GLY A 51 11.19 -8.18 6.03
C GLY A 51 10.06 -7.99 5.00
N ILE A 52 8.81 -8.14 5.41
CA ILE A 52 7.65 -7.80 4.57
C ILE A 52 7.36 -6.30 4.69
N LEU A 53 7.11 -5.65 3.56
CA LEU A 53 6.62 -4.28 3.50
C LEU A 53 5.12 -4.30 3.21
N GLU A 54 4.37 -3.62 4.07
CA GLU A 54 2.94 -3.41 3.91
C GLU A 54 2.65 -2.03 3.35
N PHE A 55 1.92 -1.99 2.25
CA PHE A 55 1.38 -0.76 1.69
C PHE A 55 -0.09 -0.63 2.06
N ARG A 56 -0.49 0.50 2.63
CA ARG A 56 -1.87 0.80 3.03
C ARG A 56 -2.38 2.05 2.35
N TRP A 57 -3.67 2.03 2.00
CA TRP A 57 -4.37 3.17 1.41
C TRP A 57 -5.85 3.14 1.76
N GLY A 58 -6.42 4.30 2.11
CA GLY A 58 -7.84 4.38 2.48
C GLY A 58 -8.18 3.58 3.74
N GLY A 59 -7.25 3.49 4.70
CA GLY A 59 -7.41 2.71 5.93
C GLY A 59 -7.24 1.19 5.77
N ARG A 60 -7.20 0.70 4.52
CA ARG A 60 -7.09 -0.73 4.19
C ARG A 60 -5.71 -1.08 3.66
N ARG A 61 -5.40 -2.37 3.67
CA ARG A 61 -4.20 -2.92 3.02
C ARG A 61 -4.35 -2.84 1.50
N LEU A 62 -3.29 -2.46 0.81
CA LEU A 62 -3.21 -2.35 -0.64
C LEU A 62 -2.32 -3.45 -1.24
N ALA A 63 -1.15 -3.69 -0.63
CA ALA A 63 -0.23 -4.73 -1.09
C ALA A 63 0.70 -5.18 0.04
N LEU A 64 1.15 -6.42 -0.03
CA LEU A 64 2.27 -6.95 0.76
C LEU A 64 3.37 -7.40 -0.20
N VAL A 65 4.61 -7.04 0.10
CA VAL A 65 5.78 -7.45 -0.71
C VAL A 65 6.97 -7.71 0.20
N ALA A 66 7.78 -8.71 -0.10
CA ALA A 66 9.04 -8.87 0.61
C ALA A 66 10.02 -7.76 0.18
N ALA A 67 10.70 -7.13 1.14
CA ALA A 67 11.73 -6.12 0.88
C ALA A 67 12.86 -6.69 0.01
N ALA A 68 13.16 -7.99 0.15
CA ALA A 68 14.10 -8.69 -0.70
C ALA A 68 13.68 -8.72 -2.19
N ASP A 69 12.39 -8.90 -2.48
CA ASP A 69 11.88 -8.91 -3.85
C ASP A 69 11.91 -7.52 -4.49
N LEU A 70 11.75 -6.46 -3.69
CA LEU A 70 11.96 -5.08 -4.15
C LEU A 70 13.44 -4.83 -4.52
N ALA A 71 14.39 -5.36 -3.76
CA ALA A 71 15.81 -5.17 -4.01
C ALA A 71 16.38 -6.07 -5.13
N ALA A 72 15.79 -7.25 -5.35
CA ALA A 72 16.38 -8.29 -6.19
C ALA A 72 16.22 -8.10 -7.72
N GLY A 73 15.49 -7.07 -8.19
CA GLY A 73 15.31 -6.84 -9.63
C GLY A 73 14.40 -7.86 -10.36
N ALA A 74 13.98 -8.95 -9.70
CA ALA A 74 13.10 -10.01 -10.20
C ALA A 74 11.69 -9.50 -10.59
N PRO A 75 10.84 -10.26 -11.30
CA PRO A 75 9.42 -9.90 -11.40
C PRO A 75 8.80 -9.77 -10.00
N LEU A 76 8.10 -8.66 -9.74
CA LEU A 76 7.46 -8.38 -8.45
C LEU A 76 6.34 -9.40 -8.22
N ALA A 77 6.57 -10.36 -7.33
CA ALA A 77 5.52 -11.19 -6.76
C ALA A 77 4.85 -10.40 -5.63
N ALA A 78 3.83 -9.61 -5.97
CA ALA A 78 3.02 -8.90 -4.99
C ALA A 78 1.68 -9.61 -4.85
N ASP A 79 1.29 -9.90 -3.62
CA ASP A 79 -0.06 -10.34 -3.31
C ASP A 79 -0.93 -9.10 -3.14
N PHE A 80 -1.86 -8.90 -4.07
CA PHE A 80 -2.80 -7.80 -4.04
C PHE A 80 -4.03 -8.25 -3.27
N VAL A 81 -4.19 -7.69 -2.07
CA VAL A 81 -5.35 -8.01 -1.23
C VAL A 81 -6.57 -7.29 -1.79
N ALA A 82 -7.38 -8.02 -2.56
CA ALA A 82 -8.75 -7.63 -2.86
C ALA A 82 -9.58 -7.92 -1.60
N ASP A 83 -9.56 -6.99 -0.65
CA ASP A 83 -10.30 -7.18 0.59
C ASP A 83 -11.80 -6.96 0.33
N GLU A 84 -12.57 -8.04 0.36
CA GLU A 84 -14.05 -8.03 0.32
C GLU A 84 -14.66 -7.69 1.69
N THR A 85 -13.82 -7.43 2.70
CA THR A 85 -14.21 -7.19 4.08
C THR A 85 -13.66 -5.84 4.58
N PRO A 86 -14.50 -4.90 5.03
CA PRO A 86 -13.98 -3.78 5.78
C PRO A 86 -13.38 -4.31 7.08
N ASP A 87 -12.03 -4.29 7.17
CA ASP A 87 -11.31 -4.43 8.43
C ASP A 87 -11.85 -3.39 9.41
N THR A 88 -12.78 -3.80 10.28
CA THR A 88 -13.15 -3.03 11.44
C THR A 88 -11.91 -2.98 12.32
N VAL A 89 -11.22 -1.84 12.28
CA VAL A 89 -10.14 -1.51 13.20
C VAL A 89 -10.66 -1.79 14.62
N PRO A 90 -10.07 -2.73 15.39
CA PRO A 90 -10.47 -2.92 16.78
C PRO A 90 -10.29 -1.59 17.51
N GLY A 91 -11.31 -1.13 18.25
CA GLY A 91 -11.39 0.19 18.87
C GLY A 91 -10.38 0.49 19.99
N ASP A 92 -9.25 -0.20 20.04
CA ASP A 92 -8.22 -0.04 21.09
C ASP A 92 -7.10 0.96 20.69
N TRP A 93 -7.15 1.53 19.49
CA TRP A 93 -6.07 2.39 18.98
C TRP A 93 -6.31 3.90 19.17
N THR A 94 -7.35 4.30 19.88
CA THR A 94 -7.50 5.68 20.39
C THR A 94 -7.11 5.74 21.88
N GLY A 95 -5.83 5.55 22.17
CA GLY A 95 -5.27 5.97 23.46
C GLY A 95 -4.13 5.11 23.99
N GLN A 96 -2.88 5.53 23.72
CA GLN A 96 -1.95 5.86 24.80
C GLN A 96 -0.83 6.78 24.31
#